data_AF-A0A934KN60-F1
#
_entry.id   AF-A0A934KN60-F1
#
_cell.length_a   1.000
_cell.length_b   1.000
_cell.length_c   1.000
_cell.angle_alpha   90.00
_cell.angle_beta   90.00
_cell.angle_gamma   90.00
#
_symmetry.space_group_name_H-M   'P 1'
#
loop_
_entity.id
_entity.type
_entity.pdbx_description
1 polymer ?
#
loop_
_entity_poly.entity_id
_entity_poly.type
_entity_poly.pdbx_seq_one_letter_code
_entity_poly.pdbx_strand_id
1 'polypeptide(L)'
;MVVNYTRFKFTEGFSFKPIETATMERLDDSFVVNIYPYYNYSGIYYIESVRRKIFGTVVFRTMKSDVNNSDLSQLNTFNEYFISIAPDGSRASIYKSNLEGIMLKF
;
A
#
# COMPACT_ATOMS: atom_id res chain seq x y z
N MET A 1 8.90 -11.18 1.41
CA MET A 1 9.98 -10.16 1.52
C MET A 1 9.45 -9.01 2.34
N VAL A 2 10.16 -8.60 3.39
CA VAL A 2 9.77 -7.48 4.27
C VAL A 2 10.63 -6.27 3.93
N VAL A 3 10.00 -5.11 3.71
CA VAL A 3 10.67 -3.83 3.44
C VAL A 3 10.33 -2.85 4.55
N ASN A 4 11.35 -2.20 5.10
CA ASN A 4 11.20 -1.14 6.09
C ASN A 4 11.35 0.22 5.39
N TYR A 5 10.56 1.20 5.79
CA TYR A 5 10.63 2.57 5.27
C TYR A 5 10.88 3.55 6.42
N THR A 6 11.70 4.56 6.17
CA THR A 6 12.12 5.55 7.19
C THR A 6 11.45 6.91 6.98
N ARG A 7 10.81 7.11 5.83
CA ARG A 7 10.14 8.36 5.47
C ARG A 7 8.80 8.12 4.81
N PHE A 8 7.89 9.05 5.00
CA PHE A 8 6.58 9.06 4.38
C PHE A 8 6.23 10.43 3.79
N LYS A 9 5.27 10.45 2.88
CA LYS A 9 4.66 11.66 2.33
C LYS A 9 3.22 11.33 1.89
N PHE A 10 2.25 12.19 2.19
CA PHE A 10 0.93 12.09 1.55
C PHE A 10 0.98 12.59 0.12
N THR A 11 0.16 12.04 -0.76
CA THR A 11 0.15 12.43 -2.19
C THR A 11 -0.12 13.92 -2.39
N GLU A 12 -0.92 14.55 -1.52
CA GLU A 12 -1.17 16.01 -1.49
C GLU A 12 -0.04 16.84 -0.87
N GLY A 13 0.90 16.20 -0.16
CA GLY A 13 2.02 16.90 0.47
C GLY A 13 3.09 17.33 -0.53
N PHE A 14 4.08 18.10 -0.07
CA PHE A 14 5.25 18.47 -0.90
C PHE A 14 6.51 17.69 -0.53
N SER A 15 6.78 17.48 0.76
CA SER A 15 8.04 16.89 1.24
C SER A 15 7.84 15.61 2.05
N PHE A 16 8.84 14.72 2.00
CA PHE A 16 8.92 13.55 2.86
C PHE A 16 9.28 13.94 4.29
N LYS A 17 8.59 13.34 5.25
CA LYS A 17 8.83 13.46 6.69
C LYS A 17 9.32 12.12 7.25
N PRO A 18 10.13 12.11 8.32
CA PRO A 18 10.54 10.88 8.97
C PRO A 18 9.33 10.12 9.54
N ILE A 19 9.42 8.79 9.59
CA ILE A 19 8.43 7.91 10.24
C ILE A 19 9.14 6.95 11.18
N GLU A 20 8.53 6.68 12.33
CA GLU A 20 9.09 5.77 13.34
C GLU A 20 8.97 4.31 12.89
N THR A 21 7.85 3.94 12.29
CA THR A 21 7.60 2.56 11.85
C THR A 21 6.76 2.55 10.60
N ALA A 22 7.32 2.01 9.52
CA ALA A 22 6.60 1.66 8.30
C ALA A 22 7.19 0.39 7.70
N THR A 23 6.39 -0.68 7.66
CA THR A 23 6.81 -1.99 7.13
C THR A 23 5.81 -2.48 6.10
N MET A 24 6.30 -3.06 5.02
CA MET A 24 5.48 -3.76 4.04
C MET A 24 6.06 -5.14 3.80
N GLU A 25 5.26 -6.16 4.08
CA GLU A 25 5.56 -7.54 3.74
C GLU A 25 4.71 -7.95 2.54
N ARG A 26 5.37 -8.48 1.51
CA ARG A 26 4.71 -9.13 0.39
C ARG A 26 4.63 -10.64 0.64
N LEU A 27 3.40 -11.14 0.65
CA LEU A 27 3.02 -12.55 0.61
C LEU A 27 2.62 -12.93 -0.84
N ASP A 28 2.22 -14.18 -1.06
CA ASP A 28 1.89 -14.70 -2.40
C ASP A 28 0.67 -14.00 -3.00
N ASP A 29 -0.37 -13.79 -2.20
CA ASP A 29 -1.67 -13.25 -2.60
C ASP A 29 -2.01 -11.90 -1.94
N SER A 30 -1.11 -11.36 -1.11
CA SER A 30 -1.43 -10.23 -0.25
C SER A 30 -0.22 -9.41 0.18
N PHE A 31 -0.49 -8.20 0.68
CA PHE A 31 0.47 -7.35 1.37
C PHE A 31 0.04 -7.12 2.81
N VAL A 32 0.96 -7.32 3.75
CA VAL A 32 0.78 -6.91 5.15
C VAL A 32 1.51 -5.58 5.33
N VAL A 33 0.75 -4.54 5.65
CA VAL A 33 1.27 -3.17 5.76
C VAL A 33 1.05 -2.65 7.18
N ASN A 34 2.10 -2.14 7.80
CA ASN A 34 2.02 -1.46 9.09
C ASN A 34 2.68 -0.09 8.99
N ILE A 35 1.98 0.97 9.36
CA ILE A 35 2.43 2.35 9.27
C ILE A 35 1.93 3.12 10.50
N TYR A 36 2.84 3.51 11.39
CA TYR A 36 2.53 4.30 12.59
C TYR A 36 2.86 5.80 12.37
N PRO A 37 1.96 6.75 12.70
CA PRO A 37 0.63 6.60 13.30
C PRO A 37 -0.51 6.45 12.27
N TYR A 38 -0.20 6.15 11.00
CA TYR A 38 -1.17 6.11 9.91
C TYR A 38 -1.92 4.78 9.79
N TYR A 39 -2.68 4.44 10.83
CA TYR A 39 -3.43 3.18 10.93
C TYR A 39 -4.46 2.98 9.81
N ASN A 40 -5.02 4.06 9.25
CA ASN A 40 -5.93 4.00 8.11
C ASN A 40 -5.30 3.33 6.88
N TYR A 41 -3.98 3.38 6.74
CA TYR A 41 -3.21 2.73 5.69
C TYR A 41 -2.55 1.41 6.14
N SER A 42 -2.68 1.05 7.41
CA SER A 42 -2.21 -0.24 7.94
C SER A 42 -3.29 -1.32 7.75
N GLY A 43 -2.88 -2.56 7.55
CA GLY A 43 -3.76 -3.72 7.38
C GLY A 43 -3.25 -4.71 6.33
N ILE A 44 -4.11 -5.69 6.01
CA ILE A 44 -3.86 -6.70 4.98
C ILE A 44 -4.54 -6.25 3.69
N TYR A 45 -3.82 -6.31 2.58
CA TYR A 45 -4.30 -5.94 1.25
C TYR A 45 -4.20 -7.14 0.32
N TYR A 46 -5.33 -7.74 -0.03
CA TYR A 46 -5.38 -8.88 -0.95
C TYR A 46 -5.20 -8.43 -2.39
N ILE A 47 -4.36 -9.12 -3.15
CA ILE A 47 -4.05 -8.83 -4.54
C ILE A 47 -5.18 -9.38 -5.42
N GLU A 48 -5.92 -8.49 -6.06
CA GLU A 48 -6.95 -8.89 -7.03
C GLU A 48 -6.33 -9.08 -8.42
N SER A 49 -5.46 -8.14 -8.83
CA SER A 49 -4.82 -8.20 -10.15
C SER A 49 -3.56 -7.33 -10.23
N VAL A 50 -2.70 -7.65 -11.20
CA VAL A 50 -1.56 -6.80 -11.58
C VAL A 50 -1.99 -5.90 -12.74
N ARG A 51 -2.07 -4.58 -12.51
CA ARG A 51 -2.61 -3.62 -13.49
C ARG A 51 -1.57 -3.18 -14.52
N ARG A 52 -0.33 -2.89 -14.10
CA ARG A 52 0.69 -2.34 -15.01
C ARG A 52 2.12 -2.49 -14.48
N LYS A 53 3.07 -2.63 -15.40
CA LYS A 53 4.51 -2.37 -15.18
C LYS A 53 4.87 -1.10 -15.93
N ILE A 54 5.13 0.00 -15.22
CA ILE A 54 5.58 1.27 -15.83
C ILE A 54 7.00 1.54 -15.34
N PHE A 55 7.97 1.64 -16.25
CA PHE A 55 9.39 1.85 -15.92
C PHE A 55 9.88 0.91 -14.80
N GLY A 56 9.47 -0.37 -14.85
CA GLY A 56 9.79 -1.39 -13.85
C GLY A 56 8.99 -1.33 -12.53
N THR A 57 8.25 -0.26 -12.26
CA THR A 57 7.34 -0.17 -11.10
C THR A 57 6.13 -1.06 -11.35
N VAL A 58 5.83 -1.96 -10.42
CA VAL A 58 4.66 -2.85 -10.51
C VAL A 58 3.53 -2.23 -9.72
N VAL A 59 2.35 -2.15 -10.34
CA VAL A 59 1.11 -1.67 -9.71
C VAL A 59 0.15 -2.84 -9.52
N PHE A 60 -0.25 -3.05 -8.27
CA PHE A 60 -1.22 -4.05 -7.85
C PHE A 60 -2.53 -3.35 -7.54
N ARG A 61 -3.63 -3.88 -8.08
CA ARG A 61 -4.98 -3.58 -7.58
C ARG A 61 -5.22 -4.50 -6.40
N THR A 62 -5.58 -3.92 -5.27
CA THR A 62 -5.75 -4.65 -4.02
C THR A 62 -7.05 -4.28 -3.32
N MET A 63 -7.52 -5.19 -2.46
CA MET A 63 -8.67 -5.00 -1.59
C MET A 63 -8.18 -5.05 -0.15
N LYS A 64 -8.37 -3.97 0.60
CA LYS A 64 -8.03 -3.94 2.02
C LYS A 64 -9.03 -4.78 2.81
N SER A 65 -8.51 -5.67 3.65
CA SER A 65 -9.33 -6.45 4.58
C SER A 65 -10.06 -5.51 5.53
N ASP A 66 -11.38 -5.64 5.58
CA ASP A 66 -12.19 -5.01 6.61
C ASP A 66 -12.12 -5.89 7.86
N VAL A 67 -11.85 -5.30 9.02
CA VAL A 67 -11.64 -6.04 10.29
C VAL A 67 -12.82 -6.96 10.64
N ASN A 68 -13.98 -6.75 10.01
CA ASN A 68 -15.23 -7.44 10.30
C ASN A 68 -15.74 -8.38 9.19
N ASN A 69 -15.07 -8.54 8.04
CA ASN A 69 -15.64 -9.33 6.94
C ASN A 69 -14.58 -10.16 6.21
N SER A 70 -14.59 -11.47 6.45
CA SER A 70 -13.74 -12.48 5.81
C SER A 70 -14.24 -12.90 4.42
N ASP A 71 -15.37 -12.34 3.95
CA ASP A 71 -16.00 -12.73 2.70
C ASP A 71 -15.61 -11.77 1.56
N LEU A 72 -14.62 -12.19 0.75
CA LEU A 72 -14.16 -11.48 -0.45
C LEU A 72 -15.25 -11.35 -1.53
N SER A 73 -16.44 -11.93 -1.35
CA SER A 73 -17.56 -11.80 -2.27
C SER A 73 -18.37 -10.51 -2.08
N GLN A 74 -18.20 -9.81 -0.95
CA GLN A 74 -18.82 -8.52 -0.64
C GLN A 74 -17.85 -7.35 -0.85
N LEU A 75 -17.23 -7.30 -2.04
CA LEU A 75 -16.26 -6.26 -2.42
C LEU A 75 -16.93 -4.90 -2.46
N ASN A 76 -16.81 -4.16 -1.36
CA ASN A 76 -17.13 -2.76 -1.34
C ASN A 76 -16.00 -1.99 -2.03
N THR A 77 -16.30 -1.24 -3.09
CA THR A 77 -15.33 -0.40 -3.82
C THR A 77 -14.64 0.63 -2.92
N PHE A 78 -15.21 0.96 -1.75
CA PHE A 78 -14.55 1.77 -0.73
C PHE A 78 -13.25 1.15 -0.16
N ASN A 79 -13.11 -0.18 -0.23
CA ASN A 79 -11.93 -0.93 0.23
C ASN A 79 -10.93 -1.22 -0.90
N GLU A 80 -11.15 -0.66 -2.10
CA GLU A 80 -10.20 -0.75 -3.19
C GLU A 80 -9.01 0.19 -2.95
N TYR A 81 -7.81 -0.38 -3.06
CA TYR A 81 -6.55 0.34 -3.02
C TYR A 81 -5.64 -0.10 -4.16
N PHE A 82 -4.64 0.73 -4.43
CA PHE A 82 -3.56 0.43 -5.33
C PHE A 82 -2.26 0.47 -4.54
N ILE A 83 -1.48 -0.59 -4.68
CA ILE A 83 -0.13 -0.68 -4.13
C ILE A 83 0.84 -0.64 -5.30
N SER A 84 1.74 0.34 -5.30
CA SER A 84 2.84 0.40 -6.26
C SER A 84 4.18 0.25 -5.56
N ILE A 85 5.05 -0.59 -6.09
CA ILE A 85 6.39 -0.83 -5.53
C ILE A 85 7.43 -0.58 -6.62
N ALA A 86 8.43 0.23 -6.30
CA ALA A 86 9.57 0.49 -7.17
C ALA A 86 10.40 -0.80 -7.39
N PRO A 87 11.12 -0.95 -8.51
CA PRO A 87 11.88 -2.18 -8.82
C PRO A 87 12.85 -2.62 -7.71
N ASP A 88 13.44 -1.65 -7.02
CA ASP A 88 14.42 -1.84 -5.95
C ASP A 88 13.77 -1.91 -4.55
N GLY A 89 12.44 -1.82 -4.46
CA GLY A 89 11.70 -1.75 -3.21
C GLY A 89 11.89 -0.45 -2.42
N SER A 90 12.73 0.49 -2.88
CA SER A 90 13.09 1.72 -2.15
C SER A 90 11.91 2.65 -1.91
N ARG A 91 10.85 2.51 -2.71
CA ARG A 91 9.60 3.26 -2.59
C ARG A 91 8.41 2.34 -2.74
N ALA A 92 7.43 2.57 -1.89
CA ALA A 92 6.09 2.05 -2.05
C ALA A 92 5.08 3.19 -2.02
N SER A 93 3.91 2.98 -2.60
CA SER A 93 2.78 3.90 -2.44
C SER A 93 1.51 3.09 -2.31
N ILE A 94 0.63 3.57 -1.44
CA ILE A 94 -0.69 2.98 -1.16
C ILE A 94 -1.69 4.11 -1.35
N TYR A 95 -2.58 3.98 -2.34
CA TYR A 95 -3.48 5.05 -2.73
C TYR A 95 -4.81 4.52 -3.24
N LYS A 96 -5.84 5.36 -3.18
CA LYS A 96 -7.17 5.07 -3.74
C LYS A 96 -7.24 5.47 -5.21
N SER A 97 -8.34 5.16 -5.88
CA SER A 97 -8.57 5.50 -7.29
C SER A 97 -8.49 7.01 -7.61
N ASN A 98 -8.75 7.88 -6.63
CA ASN A 98 -8.59 9.33 -6.73
C ASN A 98 -7.13 9.82 -6.54
N LEU A 99 -6.15 8.91 -6.47
CA LEU A 99 -4.73 9.17 -6.20
C LEU A 99 -4.44 9.77 -4.81
N GLU A 100 -5.43 9.78 -3.90
CA GLU A 100 -5.20 10.11 -2.50
C GLU A 100 -4.55 8.93 -1.80
N GLY A 101 -3.43 9.17 -1.11
CA GLY A 101 -2.70 8.09 -0.48
C GLY A 101 -1.43 8.50 0.25
N ILE A 102 -0.68 7.48 0.64
CA ILE A 102 0.61 7.60 1.33
C ILE A 102 1.72 6.99 0.47
N MET A 103 2.83 7.72 0.37
CA MET A 103 4.07 7.27 -0.25
C MET A 103 5.10 7.01 0.86
N LEU A 104 5.83 5.91 0.73
CA LEU A 104 6.85 5.47 1.67
C LEU A 104 8.20 5.39 0.97
N LYS A 105 9.27 5.70 1.69
CA LYS A 105 10.64 5.72 1.15
C LYS A 105 11.65 5.27 2.21
N PHE A 106 12.68 4.54 1.77
CA PHE A 106 13.87 4.22 2.56
C PHE A 106 14.72 5.46 2.85
#